data_AF-A0AAJ2SCV2-F1
#
_entry.id   AF-A0AAJ2SCV2-F1
#
_cell.length_a   1.000
_cell.length_b   1.000
_cell.length_c   1.000
_cell.angle_alpha   90.00
_cell.angle_beta   90.00
_cell.angle_gamma   90.00
#
_symmetry.space_group_name_H-M   'P 1'
#
loop_
_entity.id
_entity.type
_entity.pdbx_description
1 polymer ?
#
loop_
_entity_poly.entity_id
_entity_poly.type
_entity_poly.pdbx_seq_one_letter_code
_entity_poly.pdbx_strand_id
1 'polypeptide(L)'
;MRNFSRITLSVLLVSSAAFTSCSNDDDSTPTEPVKASIYTRLGGTTMVADPDNSGQMIEQGRLSFRKVVNSTIGLIVADVQANAAGNLQAHFAPVLAETGNTQATSIAKLSDNLTDFFSFNTGGTNAVNTYSGLNMVAAHDPAMNPRMGTKSNTADYTKFVGYVGAAANANGVASNTELYTDIVAVLESLRTPIVQK
;
A
#
# COMPACT_ATOMS: atom_id res chain seq x y z
N MET A 1 -47.20 17.44 -88.49
CA MET A 1 -46.16 16.70 -89.25
C MET A 1 -44.83 16.83 -88.51
N ARG A 2 -44.09 15.72 -88.37
CA ARG A 2 -42.71 15.55 -87.85
C ARG A 2 -42.49 15.78 -86.34
N ASN A 3 -41.72 15.00 -85.57
CA ASN A 3 -41.19 13.64 -85.58
C ASN A 3 -40.63 13.39 -84.15
N PHE A 4 -40.56 12.12 -83.76
CA PHE A 4 -40.03 11.50 -82.53
C PHE A 4 -38.76 12.12 -81.89
N SER A 5 -38.64 12.04 -80.55
CA SER A 5 -37.89 10.95 -79.89
C SER A 5 -37.87 11.08 -78.37
N ARG A 6 -38.03 9.92 -77.70
CA ARG A 6 -37.92 9.68 -76.26
C ARG A 6 -36.44 9.70 -75.86
N ILE A 7 -36.11 10.22 -74.68
CA ILE A 7 -35.14 9.64 -73.73
C ILE A 7 -35.59 10.05 -72.32
N THR A 8 -35.87 9.00 -71.55
CA THR A 8 -36.16 8.96 -70.13
C THR A 8 -34.86 9.15 -69.34
N LEU A 9 -34.84 9.95 -68.27
CA LEU A 9 -34.43 9.49 -66.94
C LEU A 9 -34.72 10.55 -65.88
N SER A 10 -35.62 10.18 -64.97
CA SER A 10 -35.93 10.81 -63.70
C SER A 10 -34.68 11.08 -62.86
N VAL A 11 -34.69 12.13 -62.05
CA VAL A 11 -34.37 12.09 -60.60
C VAL A 11 -34.57 13.47 -59.96
N LEU A 12 -35.56 13.49 -59.05
CA LEU A 12 -35.64 14.14 -57.75
C LEU A 12 -35.00 15.52 -57.51
N LEU A 13 -35.88 16.49 -57.25
CA LEU A 13 -35.64 17.68 -56.43
C LEU A 13 -35.28 17.30 -54.99
N VAL A 14 -34.18 17.83 -54.44
CA VAL A 14 -34.13 18.41 -53.08
C VAL A 14 -33.07 19.51 -53.05
N SER A 15 -33.48 20.74 -52.78
CA SER A 15 -32.63 21.88 -52.52
C SER A 15 -32.60 22.19 -51.02
N SER A 16 -31.37 22.26 -50.49
CA SER A 16 -30.88 23.20 -49.47
C SER A 16 -31.35 23.09 -48.01
N ALA A 17 -30.41 22.80 -47.09
CA ALA A 17 -30.10 23.67 -45.93
C ALA A 17 -28.90 23.18 -45.10
N ALA A 18 -27.97 24.11 -44.86
CA ALA A 18 -27.04 24.26 -43.73
C ALA A 18 -26.16 23.06 -43.28
N PHE A 19 -24.88 23.10 -43.69
CA PHE A 19 -23.82 22.38 -42.98
C PHE A 19 -23.43 23.14 -41.71
N THR A 20 -23.82 22.59 -40.55
CA THR A 20 -23.17 22.89 -39.27
C THR A 20 -21.91 22.04 -39.17
N SER A 21 -20.79 22.70 -38.89
CA SER A 21 -19.48 22.10 -38.65
C SER A 21 -19.42 21.57 -37.21
N CYS A 22 -18.98 20.33 -37.05
CA CYS A 22 -18.10 19.80 -35.99
C CYS A 22 -17.99 18.29 -36.21
N SER A 23 -16.84 17.86 -36.74
CA SER A 23 -16.52 16.44 -36.92
C SER A 23 -16.41 15.77 -35.56
N ASN A 24 -17.15 14.67 -35.38
CA ASN A 24 -16.94 13.72 -34.29
C ASN A 24 -15.57 13.06 -34.47
N ASP A 25 -14.60 13.46 -33.67
CA ASP A 25 -13.42 12.64 -33.38
C ASP A 25 -13.62 12.05 -31.97
N ASP A 26 -14.28 10.88 -31.95
CA ASP A 26 -14.38 10.01 -30.78
C ASP A 26 -13.00 9.42 -30.48
N ASP A 27 -12.14 10.17 -29.77
CA ASP A 27 -10.93 9.65 -29.14
C ASP A 27 -11.34 8.79 -27.92
N SER A 28 -11.89 7.62 -28.21
CA SER A 28 -12.17 6.57 -27.25
C SER A 28 -10.92 5.72 -27.06
N THR A 29 -9.84 6.32 -26.55
CA THR A 29 -8.79 5.53 -25.89
C THR A 29 -9.46 4.79 -24.72
N PRO A 30 -9.45 3.44 -24.68
CA PRO A 30 -9.92 2.72 -23.52
C PRO A 30 -9.06 3.16 -22.33
N THR A 31 -9.64 3.90 -21.39
CA THR A 31 -9.00 4.15 -20.10
C THR A 31 -8.83 2.79 -19.45
N GLU A 32 -7.60 2.29 -19.38
CA GLU A 32 -7.34 1.04 -18.66
C GLU A 32 -7.88 1.17 -17.23
N PRO A 33 -8.55 0.13 -16.69
CA PRO A 33 -9.12 0.19 -15.36
C PRO A 33 -8.01 0.46 -14.35
N VAL A 34 -8.15 1.55 -13.58
CA VAL A 34 -7.19 1.92 -12.54
C VAL A 34 -7.12 0.77 -11.53
N LYS A 35 -5.93 0.18 -11.38
CA LYS A 35 -5.68 -0.90 -10.43
C LYS A 35 -6.07 -0.45 -9.01
N ALA A 36 -6.84 -1.29 -8.32
CA ALA A 36 -7.25 -1.02 -6.95
C ALA A 36 -6.03 -0.88 -6.02
N SER A 37 -6.12 0.03 -5.05
CA SER A 37 -5.07 0.24 -4.05
C SER A 37 -4.79 -1.05 -3.25
N ILE A 38 -3.59 -1.16 -2.68
CA ILE A 38 -3.26 -2.31 -1.80
C ILE A 38 -4.22 -2.34 -0.60
N TYR A 39 -4.56 -1.19 -0.01
CA TYR A 39 -5.52 -1.11 1.09
C TYR A 39 -6.88 -1.70 0.70
N THR A 40 -7.39 -1.31 -0.47
CA THR A 40 -8.65 -1.84 -1.03
C THR A 40 -8.57 -3.36 -1.25
N ARG A 41 -7.47 -3.85 -1.82
CA ARG A 41 -7.25 -5.29 -2.08
C ARG A 41 -7.12 -6.13 -0.80
N LEU A 42 -6.75 -5.50 0.31
CA LEU A 42 -6.72 -6.10 1.65
C LEU A 42 -8.07 -6.03 2.40
N GLY A 43 -9.15 -5.64 1.72
CA GLY A 43 -10.50 -5.53 2.26
C GLY A 43 -10.95 -4.10 2.55
N GLY A 44 -10.06 -3.11 2.38
CA GLY A 44 -10.41 -1.69 2.40
C GLY A 44 -11.16 -1.25 3.65
N THR A 45 -12.14 -0.37 3.43
CA THR A 45 -12.95 0.26 4.48
C THR A 45 -14.09 -0.63 4.99
N THR A 46 -14.16 -1.90 4.58
CA THR A 46 -15.17 -2.82 5.10
C THR A 46 -14.97 -3.01 6.60
N MET A 47 -15.98 -2.67 7.40
CA MET A 47 -15.89 -2.80 8.85
C MET A 47 -16.11 -4.25 9.29
N VAL A 48 -15.20 -4.75 10.12
CA VAL A 48 -15.26 -6.06 10.77
C VAL A 48 -15.06 -5.92 12.27
N ALA A 49 -15.45 -6.93 13.04
CA ALA A 49 -15.19 -6.93 14.48
C ALA A 49 -13.69 -6.87 14.76
N ASP A 50 -13.27 -6.01 15.68
CA ASP A 50 -11.89 -5.94 16.12
C ASP A 50 -11.62 -7.07 17.14
N PRO A 51 -10.79 -8.08 16.79
CA PRO A 51 -10.51 -9.20 17.70
C PRO A 51 -9.71 -8.79 18.94
N ASP A 52 -8.98 -7.67 18.87
CA ASP A 52 -8.12 -7.19 19.95
C ASP A 52 -8.85 -6.15 20.82
N ASN A 53 -9.99 -5.62 20.35
CA ASN A 53 -10.79 -4.61 21.04
C ASN A 53 -12.27 -5.01 21.05
N SER A 54 -12.67 -5.83 22.03
CA SER A 54 -14.04 -6.34 22.16
C SER A 54 -15.10 -5.23 22.09
N GLY A 55 -16.13 -5.43 21.27
CA GLY A 55 -17.20 -4.47 21.05
C GLY A 55 -16.87 -3.34 20.08
N GLN A 56 -15.66 -3.29 19.53
CA GLN A 56 -15.25 -2.31 18.53
C GLN A 56 -15.21 -2.92 17.12
N MET A 57 -15.33 -2.05 16.12
CA MET A 57 -15.21 -2.40 14.72
C MET A 57 -13.94 -1.75 14.14
N ILE A 58 -13.32 -2.41 13.17
CA ILE A 58 -12.11 -1.96 12.47
C ILE A 58 -12.26 -2.17 10.97
N GLU A 59 -11.64 -1.31 10.16
CA GLU A 59 -11.53 -1.52 8.71
C GLU A 59 -10.70 -2.78 8.42
N GLN A 60 -11.20 -3.64 7.54
CA GLN A 60 -10.54 -4.89 7.17
C GLN A 60 -9.14 -4.66 6.61
N GLY A 61 -8.93 -3.59 5.83
CA GLY A 61 -7.60 -3.20 5.35
C GLY A 61 -6.63 -2.88 6.50
N ARG A 62 -7.06 -2.08 7.48
CA ARG A 62 -6.26 -1.75 8.68
C ARG A 62 -5.98 -2.99 9.52
N LEU A 63 -6.97 -3.86 9.71
CA LEU A 63 -6.80 -5.12 10.44
C LEU A 63 -5.77 -6.04 9.76
N SER A 64 -5.81 -6.13 8.42
CA SER A 64 -4.83 -6.90 7.65
C SER A 64 -3.40 -6.39 7.88
N PHE A 65 -3.18 -5.07 7.84
CA PHE A 65 -1.87 -4.49 8.16
C PHE A 65 -1.46 -4.74 9.61
N ARG A 66 -2.36 -4.52 10.58
CA ARG A 66 -2.06 -4.74 12.00
C ARG A 66 -1.60 -6.16 12.28
N LYS A 67 -2.24 -7.15 11.66
CA LYS A 67 -1.84 -8.56 11.75
C LYS A 67 -0.43 -8.82 11.21
N VAL A 68 -0.12 -8.32 10.01
CA VAL A 68 1.22 -8.48 9.42
C VAL A 68 2.28 -7.77 10.24
N VAL A 69 2.01 -6.56 10.72
CA VAL A 69 2.93 -5.78 11.58
C VAL A 69 3.20 -6.54 12.89
N ASN A 70 2.16 -7.00 13.59
CA ASN A 70 2.31 -7.76 14.83
C ASN A 70 3.09 -9.06 14.62
N SER A 71 2.82 -9.81 13.55
CA SER A 71 3.59 -11.01 13.21
C SER A 71 5.05 -10.68 12.88
N THR A 72 5.32 -9.57 12.18
CA THR A 72 6.69 -9.12 11.87
C THR A 72 7.47 -8.80 13.15
N ILE A 73 6.86 -8.07 14.09
CA ILE A 73 7.45 -7.79 15.41
C ILE A 73 7.75 -9.10 16.14
N GLY A 74 6.80 -10.05 16.13
CA GLY A 74 6.99 -11.37 16.74
C GLY A 74 8.18 -12.14 16.15
N LEU A 75 8.34 -12.13 14.83
CA LEU A 75 9.48 -12.77 14.15
C LEU A 75 10.82 -12.12 14.51
N ILE A 76 10.87 -10.79 14.56
CA ILE A 76 12.07 -10.06 14.98
C ILE A 76 12.43 -10.43 16.42
N VAL A 77 11.45 -10.40 17.33
CA VAL A 77 11.66 -10.76 18.74
C VAL A 77 12.14 -12.20 18.89
N ALA A 78 11.55 -13.14 18.15
CA ALA A 78 11.96 -14.54 18.17
C ALA A 78 13.43 -14.72 17.72
N ASP A 79 13.84 -14.04 16.64
CA ASP A 79 15.23 -14.09 16.16
C ASP A 79 16.22 -13.48 17.17
N VAL A 80 15.83 -12.39 17.84
CA VAL A 80 16.64 -11.78 18.91
C VAL A 80 16.78 -12.74 20.08
N GLN A 81 15.68 -13.36 20.53
CA GLN A 81 15.70 -14.34 21.63
C GLN A 81 16.50 -15.59 21.30
N ALA A 82 16.45 -16.05 20.04
CA ALA A 82 17.25 -17.16 19.54
C ALA A 82 18.72 -16.81 19.30
N ASN A 83 19.10 -15.54 19.48
CA ASN A 83 20.41 -14.99 19.09
C ASN A 83 20.77 -15.38 17.64
N ALA A 84 19.80 -15.32 16.74
CA ALA A 84 19.98 -15.68 15.34
C ALA A 84 21.02 -14.77 14.69
N ALA A 85 21.84 -15.33 13.80
CA ALA A 85 22.89 -14.57 13.12
C ALA A 85 22.30 -13.37 12.36
N GLY A 86 22.88 -12.18 12.58
CA GLY A 86 22.44 -10.94 11.97
C GLY A 86 21.01 -10.53 12.34
N ASN A 87 20.48 -10.91 13.50
CA ASN A 87 19.20 -10.39 13.98
C ASN A 87 19.24 -8.85 14.14
N LEU A 88 18.07 -8.24 14.31
CA LEU A 88 17.94 -6.77 14.38
C LEU A 88 18.06 -6.20 15.81
N GLN A 89 18.62 -6.94 16.78
CA GLN A 89 18.71 -6.53 18.19
C GLN A 89 19.29 -5.12 18.36
N ALA A 90 20.37 -4.80 17.64
CA ALA A 90 21.05 -3.51 17.78
C ALA A 90 20.16 -2.32 17.36
N HIS A 91 19.23 -2.51 16.42
CA HIS A 91 18.30 -1.46 16.00
C HIS A 91 17.21 -1.22 17.05
N PHE A 92 16.74 -2.30 17.70
CA PHE A 92 15.67 -2.24 18.70
C PHE A 92 16.18 -2.14 20.15
N ALA A 93 17.48 -2.04 20.38
CA ALA A 93 18.09 -2.03 21.71
C ALA A 93 17.45 -1.04 22.70
N PRO A 94 17.11 0.22 22.32
CA PRO A 94 16.43 1.14 23.24
C PRO A 94 15.05 0.66 23.70
N VAL A 95 14.27 0.02 22.83
CA VAL A 95 12.95 -0.53 23.18
C VAL A 95 13.10 -1.82 23.99
N LEU A 96 14.05 -2.68 23.61
CA LEU A 96 14.33 -3.94 24.32
C LEU A 96 14.87 -3.72 25.74
N ALA A 97 15.52 -2.57 26.00
CA ALA A 97 15.99 -2.18 27.32
C ALA A 97 14.85 -1.74 28.26
N GLU A 98 13.67 -1.40 27.73
CA GLU A 98 12.50 -1.10 28.56
C GLU A 98 11.98 -2.37 29.24
N THR A 99 11.25 -2.23 30.34
CA THR A 99 10.69 -3.38 31.08
C THR A 99 9.21 -3.19 31.40
N GLY A 100 8.52 -4.31 31.62
CA GLY A 100 7.12 -4.35 32.05
C GLY A 100 6.18 -3.54 31.15
N ASN A 101 5.31 -2.75 31.77
CA ASN A 101 4.27 -1.99 31.06
C ASN A 101 4.83 -0.92 30.12
N THR A 102 6.03 -0.38 30.41
CA THR A 102 6.67 0.61 29.53
C THR A 102 7.01 -0.02 28.19
N GLN A 103 7.65 -1.19 28.21
CA GLN A 103 8.00 -1.92 26.99
C GLN A 103 6.73 -2.31 26.20
N ALA A 104 5.72 -2.84 26.89
CA ALA A 104 4.46 -3.21 26.25
C ALA A 104 3.79 -2.02 25.55
N THR A 105 3.79 -0.84 26.20
CA THR A 105 3.26 0.40 25.63
C THR A 105 4.05 0.86 24.41
N SER A 106 5.38 0.78 24.44
CA SER A 106 6.22 1.16 23.30
C SER A 106 6.05 0.22 22.12
N ILE A 107 5.91 -1.10 22.36
CA ILE A 107 5.64 -2.07 21.30
C ILE A 107 4.24 -1.83 20.69
N ALA A 108 3.23 -1.54 21.52
CA ALA A 108 1.90 -1.20 21.02
C ALA A 108 1.94 0.05 20.12
N LYS A 109 2.63 1.12 20.56
CA LYS A 109 2.83 2.34 19.77
C LYS A 109 3.61 2.08 18.47
N LEU A 110 4.61 1.21 18.49
CA LEU A 110 5.33 0.81 17.28
C LEU A 110 4.39 0.13 16.29
N SER A 111 3.58 -0.82 16.78
CA SER A 111 2.59 -1.53 15.96
C SER A 111 1.56 -0.57 15.35
N ASP A 112 1.01 0.34 16.16
CA ASP A 112 0.03 1.32 15.69
C ASP A 112 0.64 2.26 14.65
N ASN A 113 1.83 2.83 14.91
CA ASN A 113 2.50 3.73 13.97
C ASN A 113 2.79 3.06 12.62
N LEU A 114 3.22 1.80 12.62
CA LEU A 114 3.47 1.05 11.39
C LEU A 114 2.15 0.70 10.67
N THR A 115 1.12 0.34 11.43
CA THR A 115 -0.21 0.07 10.89
C THR A 115 -0.78 1.31 10.21
N ASP A 116 -0.68 2.47 10.84
CA ASP A 116 -1.13 3.75 10.28
C ASP A 116 -0.29 4.13 9.05
N PHE A 117 1.03 4.02 9.15
CA PHE A 117 1.94 4.30 8.04
C PHE A 117 1.57 3.50 6.79
N PHE A 118 1.44 2.18 6.89
CA PHE A 118 1.10 1.36 5.74
C PHE A 118 -0.35 1.55 5.32
N SER A 119 -1.30 1.68 6.24
CA SER A 119 -2.71 1.90 5.90
C SER A 119 -2.87 3.18 5.07
N PHE A 120 -2.30 4.30 5.52
CA PHE A 120 -2.37 5.58 4.81
C PHE A 120 -1.69 5.52 3.43
N ASN A 121 -0.42 5.10 3.39
CA ASN A 121 0.39 5.14 2.17
C ASN A 121 -0.04 4.12 1.11
N THR A 122 -0.96 3.21 1.45
CA THR A 122 -1.46 2.20 0.52
C THR A 122 -2.93 2.37 0.12
N GLY A 123 -3.56 3.49 0.51
CA GLY A 123 -4.89 3.88 0.05
C GLY A 123 -5.97 4.00 1.13
N GLY A 124 -5.63 3.85 2.40
CA GLY A 124 -6.54 4.11 3.51
C GLY A 124 -6.72 5.62 3.75
N THR A 125 -7.96 6.11 3.60
CA THR A 125 -8.25 7.56 3.63
C THR A 125 -8.90 8.05 4.91
N ASN A 126 -9.45 7.14 5.73
CA ASN A 126 -10.08 7.52 6.99
C ASN A 126 -9.06 8.05 7.99
N ALA A 127 -9.49 8.98 8.85
CA ALA A 127 -8.61 9.68 9.78
C ALA A 127 -7.78 8.75 10.68
N VAL A 128 -8.37 7.60 11.07
CA VAL A 128 -7.72 6.55 11.87
C VAL A 128 -6.50 5.91 11.19
N ASN A 129 -6.37 6.04 9.87
CA ASN A 129 -5.21 5.54 9.14
C ASN A 129 -4.06 6.56 9.10
N THR A 130 -4.28 7.82 9.49
CA THR A 130 -3.31 8.91 9.24
C THR A 130 -2.02 8.73 10.02
N TYR A 131 -0.90 8.61 9.31
CA TYR A 131 0.42 8.62 9.93
C TYR A 131 0.89 10.04 10.28
N SER A 132 1.25 10.25 11.54
CA SER A 132 1.73 11.54 12.06
C SER A 132 3.17 11.49 12.62
N GLY A 133 3.86 10.36 12.42
CA GLY A 133 5.22 10.16 12.90
C GLY A 133 6.28 10.88 12.07
N LEU A 134 7.54 10.65 12.44
CA LEU A 134 8.69 11.17 11.71
C LEU A 134 8.71 10.63 10.26
N ASN A 135 9.23 11.43 9.33
CA ASN A 135 9.53 10.90 8.00
C ASN A 135 10.54 9.74 8.09
N MET A 136 10.60 8.89 7.07
CA MET A 136 11.40 7.66 7.12
C MET A 136 12.90 7.90 7.34
N VAL A 137 13.46 9.04 6.91
CA VAL A 137 14.86 9.39 7.18
C VAL A 137 15.05 9.66 8.68
N ALA A 138 14.28 10.59 9.24
CA ALA A 138 14.38 10.95 10.65
C ALA A 138 13.98 9.81 11.58
N ALA A 139 13.00 8.99 11.19
CA ALA A 139 12.55 7.83 11.94
C ALA A 139 13.65 6.77 12.11
N HIS A 140 14.58 6.66 11.15
CA HIS A 140 15.64 5.64 11.12
C HIS A 140 17.04 6.18 11.41
N ASP A 141 17.16 7.49 11.73
CA ASP A 141 18.41 8.10 12.18
C ASP A 141 18.47 8.14 13.72
N PRO A 142 19.39 7.41 14.39
CA PRO A 142 19.57 7.46 15.84
C PRO A 142 19.85 8.86 16.40
N ALA A 143 20.38 9.79 15.59
CA ALA A 143 20.60 11.17 16.03
C ALA A 143 19.30 11.98 16.13
N MET A 144 18.26 11.58 15.41
CA MET A 144 16.96 12.26 15.38
C MET A 144 15.89 11.50 16.16
N ASN A 145 15.97 10.16 16.16
CA ASN A 145 15.07 9.28 16.86
C ASN A 145 15.83 8.42 17.88
N PRO A 146 15.83 8.78 19.17
CA PRO A 146 16.54 8.04 20.21
C PRO A 146 15.98 6.63 20.46
N ARG A 147 14.84 6.28 19.83
CA ARG A 147 14.30 4.91 19.85
C ARG A 147 15.01 3.97 18.87
N MET A 148 15.76 4.50 17.90
CA MET A 148 16.60 3.70 17.00
C MET A 148 17.99 3.54 17.58
N GLY A 149 18.41 2.30 17.81
CA GLY A 149 19.71 2.03 18.43
C GLY A 149 20.91 2.23 17.48
N THR A 150 20.70 2.03 16.17
CA THR A 150 21.76 2.19 15.16
C THR A 150 21.18 2.34 13.76
N LYS A 151 21.96 2.95 12.84
CA LYS A 151 21.62 3.10 11.42
C LYS A 151 21.58 1.74 10.73
N SER A 152 20.62 1.57 9.82
CA SER A 152 20.46 0.36 9.01
C SER A 152 21.33 0.38 7.76
N ASN A 153 21.89 -0.77 7.42
CA ASN A 153 22.53 -1.04 6.14
C ASN A 153 21.60 -1.86 5.21
N THR A 154 22.04 -2.15 3.98
CA THR A 154 21.26 -2.94 3.01
C THR A 154 20.88 -4.33 3.50
N ALA A 155 21.76 -5.04 4.20
CA ALA A 155 21.49 -6.38 4.70
C ALA A 155 20.45 -6.36 5.83
N ASP A 156 20.53 -5.38 6.74
CA ASP A 156 19.53 -5.20 7.79
C ASP A 156 18.13 -4.98 7.19
N TYR A 157 18.04 -4.12 6.18
CA TYR A 157 16.77 -3.83 5.50
C TYR A 157 16.24 -5.03 4.72
N THR A 158 17.11 -5.75 4.01
CA THR A 158 16.72 -6.99 3.32
C THR A 158 16.20 -8.04 4.30
N LYS A 159 16.80 -8.14 5.49
CA LYS A 159 16.31 -9.03 6.54
C LYS A 159 14.95 -8.59 7.08
N PHE A 160 14.74 -7.29 7.29
CA PHE A 160 13.43 -6.73 7.63
C PHE A 160 12.36 -7.07 6.59
N VAL A 161 12.64 -6.86 5.30
CA VAL A 161 11.73 -7.22 4.19
C VAL A 161 11.41 -8.72 4.22
N GLY A 162 12.39 -9.57 4.53
CA GLY A 162 12.19 -11.00 4.74
C GLY A 162 11.20 -11.33 5.86
N TYR A 163 11.28 -10.66 7.01
CA TYR A 163 10.30 -10.83 8.09
C TYR A 163 8.90 -10.39 7.67
N VAL A 164 8.77 -9.24 6.99
CA VAL A 164 7.48 -8.75 6.50
C VAL A 164 6.88 -9.74 5.49
N GLY A 165 7.69 -10.30 4.59
CA GLY A 165 7.26 -11.32 3.64
C GLY A 165 6.75 -12.59 4.33
N ALA A 166 7.50 -13.11 5.31
CA ALA A 166 7.06 -14.27 6.08
C ALA A 166 5.76 -13.99 6.86
N ALA A 167 5.65 -12.82 7.48
CA ALA A 167 4.44 -12.37 8.18
C ALA A 167 3.25 -12.20 7.23
N ALA A 168 3.44 -11.67 6.04
CA ALA A 168 2.40 -11.51 5.03
C ALA A 168 1.83 -12.87 4.60
N ASN A 169 2.69 -13.86 4.33
CA ASN A 169 2.27 -15.22 4.02
C ASN A 169 1.48 -15.86 5.17
N ALA A 170 1.98 -15.74 6.40
CA ALA A 170 1.31 -16.27 7.59
C ALA A 170 -0.09 -15.65 7.82
N ASN A 171 -0.32 -14.43 7.31
CA ASN A 171 -1.58 -13.72 7.41
C ASN A 171 -2.41 -13.74 6.12
N GLY A 172 -2.16 -14.70 5.22
CA GLY A 172 -3.02 -14.99 4.08
C GLY A 172 -2.68 -14.25 2.78
N VAL A 173 -1.58 -13.51 2.73
CA VAL A 173 -1.08 -12.90 1.49
C VAL A 173 -0.01 -13.82 0.88
N ALA A 174 -0.42 -14.70 -0.02
CA ALA A 174 0.47 -15.69 -0.61
C ALA A 174 1.54 -15.06 -1.52
N SER A 175 2.78 -15.56 -1.42
CA SER A 175 3.96 -15.04 -2.13
C SER A 175 3.86 -15.04 -3.66
N ASN A 176 3.01 -15.89 -4.23
CA ASN A 176 2.80 -16.01 -5.67
C ASN A 176 1.68 -15.11 -6.21
N THR A 177 1.24 -14.12 -5.41
CA THR A 177 0.18 -13.19 -5.80
C THR A 177 0.77 -11.83 -6.19
N GLU A 178 0.09 -11.15 -7.11
CA GLU A 178 0.42 -9.76 -7.45
C GLU A 178 0.34 -8.84 -6.22
N LEU A 179 -0.58 -9.10 -5.29
CA LEU A 179 -0.70 -8.32 -4.05
C LEU A 179 0.59 -8.39 -3.21
N TYR A 180 1.17 -9.58 -3.09
CA TYR A 180 2.46 -9.74 -2.43
C TYR A 180 3.57 -8.97 -3.16
N THR A 181 3.63 -9.06 -4.49
CA THR A 181 4.60 -8.32 -5.30
C THR A 181 4.48 -6.80 -5.08
N ASP A 182 3.26 -6.27 -5.07
CA ASP A 182 3.04 -4.84 -4.85
C ASP A 182 3.42 -4.39 -3.42
N ILE A 183 3.15 -5.23 -2.41
CA ILE A 183 3.58 -4.96 -1.02
C ILE A 183 5.10 -4.90 -0.94
N VAL A 184 5.81 -5.85 -1.56
CA VAL A 184 7.27 -5.83 -1.61
C VAL A 184 7.77 -4.60 -2.34
N ALA A 185 7.13 -4.18 -3.44
CA ALA A 185 7.50 -2.96 -4.15
C ALA A 185 7.34 -1.70 -3.28
N VAL A 186 6.27 -1.61 -2.47
CA VAL A 186 6.12 -0.51 -1.49
C VAL A 186 7.25 -0.52 -0.47
N LEU A 187 7.61 -1.68 0.09
CA LEU A 187 8.75 -1.77 1.01
C LEU A 187 10.04 -1.31 0.32
N GLU A 188 10.33 -1.84 -0.86
CA GLU A 188 11.55 -1.48 -1.60
C GLU A 188 11.63 0.02 -1.93
N SER A 189 10.49 0.70 -2.14
CA SER A 189 10.45 2.16 -2.32
C SER A 189 10.95 2.94 -1.10
N LEU A 190 10.89 2.35 0.10
CA LEU A 190 11.34 2.94 1.36
C LEU A 190 12.80 2.63 1.66
N ARG A 191 13.49 1.82 0.85
CA ARG A 191 14.87 1.41 1.10
C ARG A 191 15.81 2.61 1.20
N THR A 192 15.74 3.54 0.25
CA THR A 192 16.62 4.72 0.19
C THR A 192 16.58 5.58 1.45
N PRO A 193 15.42 6.00 1.99
CA PRO A 193 15.39 6.79 3.22
C PRO A 193 15.78 6.01 4.49
N ILE A 194 15.67 4.67 4.49
CA ILE A 194 15.91 3.83 5.67
C ILE A 194 17.35 3.33 5.76
N VAL A 195 17.97 2.99 4.62
CA VAL A 195 19.37 2.55 4.57
C VAL A 195 20.28 3.77 4.63
N GLN A 196 20.97 3.94 5.76
CA GLN A 196 21.75 5.14 6.09
C GLN A 196 23.22 4.83 6.40
N LYS A 197 23.68 3.63 6.05
CA LYS A 197 25.04 3.14 6.24
C LYS A 197 25.58 2.50 4.96
#